data_AF-A0A358GNQ4-F1
#
_entry.id   AF-A0A358GNQ4-F1
#
_cell.length_a   1.000
_cell.length_b   1.000
_cell.length_c   1.000
_cell.angle_alpha   90.00
_cell.angle_beta   90.00
_cell.angle_gamma   90.00
#
_symmetry.space_group_name_H-M   'P 1'
#
loop_
_entity.id
_entity.type
_entity.pdbx_description
1 polymer ?
#
loop_
_entity_poly.entity_id
_entity_poly.type
_entity_poly.pdbx_seq_one_letter_code
_entity_poly.pdbx_strand_id
1 'polypeptide(L)'
;MKESEKQAFFKEAESEAVTYLKNKYELDVVITNKELLPEMALDSIAMEGHVVEHEEQEFTISYDYEDKKIKNFGMSPAIKEAIIAKGYDPFNK
;
A
#
# COMPACT_ATOMS: atom_id res chain seq x y z
N MET A 1 4.87 20.44 7.73
CA MET A 1 5.10 19.26 8.58
C MET A 1 6.54 19.25 9.09
N LYS A 2 6.79 18.91 10.36
CA LYS A 2 8.17 18.71 10.87
C LYS A 2 8.72 17.35 10.41
N GLU A 3 10.04 17.23 10.30
CA GLU A 3 10.69 15.99 9.85
C GLU A 3 10.35 14.78 10.75
N SER A 4 10.25 14.98 12.07
CA SER A 4 9.85 13.92 13.01
C SER A 4 8.40 13.44 12.80
N GLU A 5 7.50 14.35 12.47
CA GLU A 5 6.09 14.02 12.17
C GLU A 5 6.00 13.25 10.85
N LYS A 6 6.74 13.70 9.83
CA LYS A 6 6.84 13.02 8.54
C LYS A 6 7.31 11.57 8.69
N GLN A 7 8.36 11.34 9.47
CA GLN A 7 8.85 9.98 9.74
C GLN A 7 7.83 9.12 10.50
N ALA A 8 7.04 9.71 11.41
CA ALA A 8 5.98 9.00 12.09
C ALA A 8 4.89 8.56 11.11
N PHE A 9 4.42 9.45 10.23
CA PHE A 9 3.43 9.11 9.23
C PHE A 9 3.91 8.06 8.23
N PHE A 10 5.18 8.10 7.80
CA PHE A 10 5.74 7.06 6.94
C PHE A 10 5.77 5.68 7.59
N LYS A 11 6.06 5.60 8.90
CA LYS A 11 6.02 4.33 9.64
C LYS A 11 4.60 3.82 9.81
N GLU A 12 3.67 4.71 10.11
CA GLU A 12 2.24 4.39 10.23
C GLU A 12 1.71 3.86 8.89
N ALA A 13 1.94 4.60 7.79
CA ALA A 13 1.51 4.21 6.45
C ALA A 13 2.04 2.83 6.03
N GLU A 14 3.34 2.57 6.24
CA GLU A 14 3.94 1.27 5.94
C GLU A 14 3.29 0.14 6.74
N SER A 15 3.11 0.33 8.05
CA SER A 15 2.47 -0.66 8.92
C SER A 15 1.03 -0.96 8.49
N GLU A 16 0.25 0.08 8.16
CA GLU A 16 -1.13 -0.06 7.72
C GLU A 16 -1.22 -0.75 6.36
N ALA A 17 -0.35 -0.42 5.41
CA ALA A 17 -0.33 -1.06 4.09
C ALA A 17 0.00 -2.55 4.16
N VAL A 18 1.04 -2.91 4.92
CA VAL A 18 1.43 -4.32 5.15
C VAL A 18 0.28 -5.08 5.81
N THR A 19 -0.30 -4.51 6.86
CA THR A 19 -1.41 -5.14 7.61
C THR A 19 -2.65 -5.32 6.72
N TYR A 20 -3.00 -4.31 5.93
CA TYR A 20 -4.15 -4.35 5.02
C TYR A 20 -3.99 -5.46 3.97
N LEU A 21 -2.85 -5.54 3.29
CA LEU A 21 -2.61 -6.52 2.23
C LEU A 21 -2.52 -7.95 2.79
N LYS A 22 -1.94 -8.11 3.99
CA LYS A 22 -1.94 -9.39 4.69
C LYS A 22 -3.35 -9.83 5.06
N ASN A 23 -4.17 -8.95 5.63
CA ASN A 23 -5.50 -9.31 6.10
C ASN A 23 -6.50 -9.50 4.95
N LYS A 24 -6.40 -8.70 3.87
CA LYS A 24 -7.37 -8.74 2.77
C LYS A 24 -7.09 -9.83 1.76
N TYR A 25 -5.82 -10.14 1.50
CA TYR A 25 -5.41 -11.04 0.40
C TYR A 25 -4.37 -12.08 0.81
N GLU A 26 -4.00 -12.15 2.09
CA GLU A 26 -2.94 -13.03 2.61
C GLU A 26 -1.61 -12.83 1.87
N LEU A 27 -1.29 -11.58 1.53
CA LEU A 27 -0.03 -11.21 0.87
C LEU A 27 0.97 -10.67 1.91
N ASP A 28 2.16 -11.26 1.94
CA ASP A 28 3.32 -10.69 2.61
C ASP A 28 4.06 -9.79 1.61
N VAL A 29 4.30 -8.54 1.98
CA VAL A 29 4.80 -7.52 1.05
C VAL A 29 5.99 -6.74 1.62
N VAL A 30 6.77 -6.17 0.71
CA VAL A 30 7.88 -5.25 1.01
C VAL A 30 7.57 -3.90 0.38
N ILE A 31 7.64 -2.84 1.17
CA ILE A 31 7.52 -1.46 0.69
C ILE A 31 8.91 -0.98 0.24
N THR A 32 9.04 -0.59 -1.02
CA THR A 32 10.30 -0.15 -1.63
C THR A 32 10.39 1.36 -1.77
N ASN A 33 9.25 2.05 -1.85
CA ASN A 33 9.20 3.50 -1.98
C ASN A 33 8.04 4.11 -1.17
N LYS A 34 8.25 5.32 -0.64
CA LYS A 34 7.30 6.11 0.15
C LYS A 34 7.45 7.58 -0.17
N GLU A 35 6.37 8.22 -0.60
CA GLU A 35 6.35 9.63 -0.97
C GLU A 35 5.14 10.35 -0.35
N LEU A 36 5.34 11.58 0.14
CA LEU A 36 4.23 12.46 0.49
C LEU A 36 3.61 13.00 -0.78
N LEU A 37 2.31 12.78 -0.97
CA LEU A 37 1.60 13.43 -2.07
C LEU A 37 1.47 14.93 -1.78
N PRO A 38 1.47 15.78 -2.82
CA PRO A 38 1.27 17.21 -2.65
C PRO A 38 -0.06 17.51 -1.95
N GLU A 39 -0.10 18.53 -1.08
CA GLU A 39 -1.32 18.93 -0.33
C GLU A 39 -2.54 19.21 -1.24
N MET A 40 -2.31 19.68 -2.48
CA MET A 40 -3.38 19.88 -3.46
C MET A 40 -3.97 18.57 -4.03
N ALA A 41 -3.30 17.44 -3.83
CA ALA A 41 -3.63 16.16 -4.42
C ALA A 41 -4.31 15.20 -3.44
N LEU A 42 -3.95 15.21 -2.15
CA LEU A 42 -4.56 14.52 -0.99
C LEU A 42 -3.56 14.55 0.18
N ASP A 43 -4.02 14.68 1.43
CA ASP A 43 -3.20 14.50 2.64
C ASP A 43 -2.83 13.03 2.85
N SER A 44 -2.01 12.51 1.94
CA SER A 44 -1.75 11.08 1.82
C SER A 44 -0.29 10.77 1.51
N ILE A 45 0.11 9.57 1.88
CA ILE A 45 1.40 8.98 1.53
C ILE A 45 1.16 7.95 0.45
N ALA A 46 1.80 8.12 -0.71
CA ALA A 46 1.88 7.09 -1.74
C ALA A 46 3.01 6.11 -1.41
N MET A 47 2.75 4.84 -1.65
CA MET A 47 3.67 3.75 -1.39
C MET A 47 3.69 2.80 -2.57
N GLU A 48 4.87 2.27 -2.84
CA GLU A 48 5.11 1.25 -3.86
C GLU A 48 5.83 0.08 -3.22
N GLY A 49 5.62 -1.10 -3.77
CA GLY A 49 6.21 -2.31 -3.22
C GLY A 49 5.92 -3.53 -4.07
N HIS A 50 6.34 -4.68 -3.56
CA HIS A 50 6.06 -5.97 -4.19
C HIS A 50 5.83 -7.06 -3.14
N VAL A 51 5.34 -8.22 -3.57
CA VAL A 51 5.19 -9.40 -2.71
C VAL A 51 6.58 -9.96 -2.36
N VAL A 52 6.77 -10.42 -1.13
CA VAL A 52 8.04 -11.03 -0.67
C VAL A 52 8.45 -12.16 -1.61
N GLU A 53 9.71 -12.17 -2.02
CA GLU A 53 10.30 -13.14 -2.99
C GLU A 53 9.68 -13.13 -4.40
N HIS A 54 8.79 -12.17 -4.69
CA HIS A 54 8.07 -12.03 -5.95
C HIS A 54 8.09 -10.58 -6.43
N GLU A 55 9.26 -10.11 -6.90
CA GLU A 55 9.44 -8.72 -7.35
C GLU A 55 8.54 -8.36 -8.54
N GLU A 56 8.13 -9.32 -9.36
CA GLU A 56 7.18 -9.12 -10.48
C GLU A 56 5.75 -8.81 -10.02
N GLN A 57 5.44 -9.13 -8.77
CA GLN A 57 4.16 -8.88 -8.13
C GLN A 57 4.19 -7.50 -7.45
N GLU A 58 4.19 -6.46 -8.27
CA GLU A 58 4.24 -5.05 -7.85
C GLU A 58 2.85 -4.46 -7.53
N PHE A 59 2.82 -3.50 -6.59
CA PHE A 59 1.64 -2.71 -6.27
C PHE A 59 1.97 -1.25 -5.97
N THR A 60 0.93 -0.43 -6.08
CA THR A 60 0.89 0.92 -5.52
C THR A 60 -0.28 1.04 -4.56
N ILE A 61 -0.11 1.79 -3.50
CA ILE A 61 -1.16 2.00 -2.49
C ILE A 61 -0.94 3.35 -1.82
N SER A 62 -2.02 4.01 -1.42
CA SER A 62 -1.92 5.26 -0.69
C SER A 62 -2.55 5.14 0.70
N TYR A 63 -2.01 5.89 1.65
CA TYR A 63 -2.53 6.00 3.00
C TYR A 63 -2.89 7.45 3.30
N ASP A 64 -4.15 7.69 3.59
CA ASP A 64 -4.63 8.97 4.09
C ASP A 64 -4.37 9.04 5.59
N TYR A 65 -3.46 9.93 5.99
CA TYR A 65 -3.02 10.04 7.38
C TYR A 65 -3.92 10.96 8.23
N GLU A 66 -4.87 11.66 7.62
CA GLU A 66 -5.93 12.38 8.34
C GLU A 66 -7.09 11.44 8.69
N ASP A 67 -7.61 10.73 7.70
CA ASP A 67 -8.71 9.77 7.84
C ASP A 67 -8.26 8.41 8.43
N LYS A 68 -6.94 8.17 8.47
CA LYS A 68 -6.30 6.90 8.84
C LYS A 68 -6.82 5.72 8.01
N LYS A 69 -6.80 5.85 6.68
CA LYS A 69 -7.36 4.85 5.76
C LYS A 69 -6.50 4.60 4.54
N ILE A 70 -6.48 3.33 4.13
CA ILE A 70 -5.93 2.91 2.85
C ILE A 70 -6.83 3.37 1.70
N LYS A 71 -6.23 3.94 0.66
CA LYS A 71 -6.87 4.44 -0.57
C LYS A 71 -6.06 4.00 -1.79
N ASN A 72 -6.70 3.99 -2.96
CA ASN A 72 -6.06 3.82 -4.27
C ASN A 72 -5.09 2.63 -4.37
N PHE A 73 -5.57 1.42 -4.11
CA PHE A 73 -4.78 0.22 -4.34
C PHE A 73 -4.73 -0.10 -5.84
N GLY A 74 -3.55 0.06 -6.44
CA GLY A 74 -3.21 -0.39 -7.78
C GLY A 74 -2.35 -1.65 -7.72
N MET A 75 -2.48 -2.54 -8.71
CA MET A 75 -1.77 -3.81 -8.73
C MET A 75 -1.33 -4.19 -10.14
N SER A 76 -0.19 -4.84 -10.25
CA SER A 76 0.27 -5.44 -11.49
C SER A 76 -0.64 -6.62 -11.92
N PRO A 77 -0.62 -7.01 -13.21
CA PRO A 77 -1.30 -8.22 -13.64
C PRO A 77 -0.89 -9.47 -12.85
N ALA A 78 0.39 -9.59 -12.47
CA ALA A 78 0.90 -10.73 -11.72
C ALA A 78 0.32 -10.82 -10.30
N ILE A 79 0.23 -9.69 -9.56
CA ILE A 79 -0.49 -9.68 -8.27
C ILE A 79 -1.94 -10.07 -8.46
N LYS A 80 -2.59 -9.51 -9.47
CA LYS A 80 -4.01 -9.78 -9.73
C LYS A 80 -4.26 -11.28 -9.92
N GLU A 81 -3.43 -11.93 -10.71
CA GLU A 81 -3.49 -13.38 -10.93
C GLU A 81 -3.25 -14.16 -9.62
N ALA A 82 -2.26 -13.76 -8.81
CA ALA A 82 -1.98 -14.38 -7.52
C ALA A 82 -3.15 -14.26 -6.52
N ILE A 83 -3.78 -13.09 -6.44
CA ILE A 83 -4.97 -12.85 -5.61
C ILE A 83 -6.14 -13.75 -6.05
N ILE A 84 -6.40 -13.82 -7.36
CA ILE A 84 -7.47 -14.67 -7.91
C ILE A 84 -7.18 -16.15 -7.67
N ALA A 85 -5.92 -16.59 -7.85
CA ALA A 85 -5.52 -17.99 -7.61
C ALA A 85 -5.71 -18.42 -6.16
N LYS A 86 -5.62 -17.49 -5.21
CA LYS A 86 -5.95 -17.71 -3.79
C LYS A 86 -7.46 -17.69 -3.48
N GLY A 87 -8.30 -17.34 -4.46
CA GLY A 87 -9.77 -17.30 -4.32
C GLY A 87 -10.33 -15.96 -3.85
N TYR A 88 -9.53 -14.89 -3.88
CA TYR A 88 -9.98 -13.54 -3.53
C TYR A 88 -10.39 -12.73 -4.77
N ASP A 89 -11.32 -11.79 -4.59
CA ASP A 89 -11.70 -10.82 -5.63
C ASP A 89 -10.88 -9.52 -5.49
N PRO A 90 -9.98 -9.21 -6.45
CA PRO A 90 -9.13 -8.01 -6.40
C PRO A 90 -9.89 -6.69 -6.55
N PHE A 91 -11.15 -6.71 -6.99
CA PHE A 91 -11.97 -5.51 -7.19
C PHE A 91 -13.06 -5.33 -6.14
N ASN A 92 -13.13 -6.24 -5.15
CA ASN A 92 -14.08 -6.12 -4.07
C ASN A 92 -13.68 -4.94 -3.16
N LYS A 93 -14.46 -3.86 -3.23
CA LYS A 93 -14.20 -2.60 -2.54
C LYS A 93 -14.61 -2.68 -1.08
#